data_AF-A0A564XXV8-F1
#
_entry.id   AF-A0A564XXV8-F1
#
_cell.length_a   1.000
_cell.length_b   1.000
_cell.length_c   1.000
_cell.angle_alpha   90.00
_cell.angle_beta   90.00
_cell.angle_gamma   90.00
#
_symmetry.space_group_name_H-M   'P 1'
#
loop_
_entity.id
_entity.type
_entity.pdbx_description
1 polymer ?
#
loop_
_entity_poly.entity_id
_entity_poly.type
_entity_poly.pdbx_seq_one_letter_code
_entity_poly.pdbx_strand_id
1 'polypeptide(L)'
;MREMLHRCDPPCIPYLGMYLTDLSFIEEGALDITEHGLINFCKMRMLAHVLMEIRRYTQTPYMIELRQEVVDYLLDPTRLLNDDQTYEASLTIEPRRTFNTPPQQ
;
A
#
# COMPACT_ATOMS: atom_id res chain seq x y z
N MET A 1 -5.86 -9.29 -6.71
CA MET A 1 -5.34 -8.83 -5.39
C MET A 1 -6.40 -8.97 -4.29
N ARG A 2 -7.55 -8.26 -4.35
CA ARG A 2 -8.66 -8.39 -3.38
C ARG A 2 -9.08 -9.83 -3.12
N GLU A 3 -9.36 -10.58 -4.18
CA GLU A 3 -9.83 -11.96 -4.06
C GLU A 3 -8.81 -12.88 -3.37
N MET A 4 -7.51 -12.71 -3.65
CA MET A 4 -6.46 -13.47 -2.97
C MET A 4 -6.40 -13.12 -1.48
N LEU A 5 -6.57 -11.84 -1.14
CA LEU A 5 -6.58 -11.38 0.25
C LEU A 5 -7.77 -11.97 1.03
N HIS A 6 -8.98 -12.00 0.46
CA HIS A 6 -10.14 -12.60 1.13
C HIS A 6 -10.00 -14.10 1.40
N ARG A 7 -9.16 -14.80 0.62
CA ARG A 7 -8.84 -16.23 0.77
C ARG A 7 -7.63 -16.48 1.67
N CYS A 8 -6.95 -15.43 2.14
CA CYS A 8 -5.77 -15.52 2.97
C CYS A 8 -6.16 -15.48 4.46
N ASP A 9 -5.61 -16.41 5.24
CA ASP A 9 -5.74 -16.39 6.69
C ASP A 9 -4.64 -15.50 7.30
N PRO A 10 -4.95 -14.65 8.31
CA PRO A 10 -3.96 -13.87 9.03
C PRO A 10 -2.86 -14.74 9.70
N PRO A 11 -1.64 -14.23 9.93
CA PRO A 11 -1.21 -12.83 9.77
C PRO A 11 -0.85 -12.47 8.32
N CYS A 12 -1.42 -11.39 7.81
CA CYS A 12 -1.07 -10.82 6.51
C CYS A 12 -1.14 -9.29 6.55
N ILE A 13 -0.29 -8.59 5.79
CA ILE A 13 -0.32 -7.13 5.66
C ILE A 13 -0.94 -6.78 4.29
N PRO A 14 -2.19 -6.28 4.25
CA PRO A 14 -2.81 -5.90 2.98
C PRO A 14 -2.24 -4.58 2.44
N TYR A 15 -2.31 -4.38 1.13
CA TYR A 15 -1.97 -3.09 0.52
C TYR A 15 -3.00 -2.03 0.89
N LEU A 16 -2.59 -1.06 1.71
CA LEU A 16 -3.48 -0.02 2.24
C LEU A 16 -4.14 0.83 1.16
N GLY A 17 -3.44 1.11 0.06
CA GLY A 17 -3.97 1.94 -1.03
C GLY A 17 -5.28 1.41 -1.61
N MET A 18 -5.48 0.09 -1.61
CA MET A 18 -6.72 -0.55 -2.05
C MET A 18 -7.93 -0.11 -1.22
N TYR A 19 -7.78 -0.07 0.11
CA TYR A 19 -8.86 0.35 1.01
C TYR A 19 -9.02 1.87 1.02
N LEU A 20 -7.93 2.63 0.92
CA LEU A 20 -8.00 4.09 0.82
C LEU A 20 -8.82 4.51 -0.41
N THR A 21 -8.64 3.84 -1.54
CA THR A 21 -9.46 4.06 -2.73
C THR A 21 -10.95 3.83 -2.46
N ASP A 22 -11.33 2.74 -1.78
CA ASP A 22 -12.75 2.49 -1.45
C ASP A 22 -13.32 3.56 -0.52
N LEU A 23 -12.56 3.95 0.51
CA LEU A 23 -12.97 4.97 1.46
C LEU A 23 -13.18 6.31 0.75
N SER A 24 -12.25 6.72 -0.12
CA SER A 24 -12.39 7.92 -0.95
C SER A 24 -13.63 7.86 -1.84
N PHE A 25 -13.88 6.73 -2.51
CA PHE A 25 -15.09 6.57 -3.33
C PHE A 25 -16.39 6.65 -2.53
N ILE A 26 -16.44 6.07 -1.33
CA ILE A 26 -17.62 6.14 -0.47
C ILE A 26 -17.84 7.57 0.04
N GLU A 27 -16.76 8.27 0.41
CA GLU A 27 -16.83 9.65 0.88
C GLU A 27 -17.34 10.62 -0.19
N GLU A 28 -16.85 10.49 -1.42
CA GLU A 28 -17.25 11.33 -2.55
C GLU A 28 -18.63 10.97 -3.11
N GLY A 29 -19.04 9.70 -2.99
CA GLY A 29 -20.27 9.19 -3.61
C GLY A 29 -21.56 9.50 -2.87
N ALA A 30 -21.50 9.92 -1.59
CA ALA A 30 -22.69 10.21 -0.79
C ALA A 30 -22.43 11.25 0.31
N LEU A 31 -23.46 12.04 0.62
CA LEU A 31 -23.45 12.98 1.75
C LEU A 31 -23.65 12.24 3.09
N ASP A 32 -23.07 12.79 4.15
CA ASP A 32 -23.23 12.29 5.53
C ASP A 32 -24.64 12.48 6.06
N ILE A 33 -25.32 13.50 5.57
CA ILE A 33 -26.67 13.90 5.97
C ILE A 33 -27.57 13.80 4.74
N THR A 34 -28.75 13.22 4.92
CA THR A 34 -29.78 13.10 3.88
C THR A 34 -30.45 14.45 3.65
N GLU A 35 -31.21 14.56 2.57
CA GLU A 35 -31.99 15.77 2.23
C GLU A 35 -32.98 16.18 3.33
N HIS A 36 -33.36 15.24 4.21
CA HIS A 36 -34.26 15.47 5.35
C HIS A 36 -33.51 15.85 6.65
N GLY A 37 -32.20 16.09 6.59
CA GLY A 37 -31.41 16.44 7.78
C GLY A 37 -31.08 15.26 8.70
N LEU A 38 -31.24 14.01 8.24
CA LEU A 38 -30.95 12.80 9.02
C LEU A 38 -29.58 12.23 8.65
N ILE A 39 -28.95 11.47 9.56
CA ILE A 39 -27.69 10.78 9.26
C ILE A 39 -27.92 9.71 8.18
N ASN A 40 -27.04 9.69 7.18
CA ASN A 40 -27.03 8.68 6.13
C ASN A 40 -26.37 7.38 6.61
N PHE A 41 -27.14 6.54 7.29
CA PHE A 41 -26.65 5.25 7.80
C PHE A 41 -26.21 4.28 6.70
N CYS A 42 -26.68 4.43 5.46
CA CYS A 42 -26.20 3.63 4.35
C CYS A 42 -24.72 3.91 4.07
N LYS A 43 -24.33 5.19 3.99
CA LYS A 43 -22.92 5.60 3.86
C LYS A 43 -22.09 5.08 5.04
N MET A 44 -22.57 5.29 6.26
CA MET A 44 -21.88 4.86 7.48
C MET A 44 -21.65 3.34 7.51
N ARG A 45 -22.62 2.55 7.04
CA ARG A 45 -22.49 1.09 6.94
C ARG A 45 -21.44 0.67 5.92
N MET A 46 -21.33 1.37 4.78
CA MET A 46 -20.31 1.10 3.77
C MET A 46 -18.91 1.38 4.32
N LEU A 47 -18.71 2.52 4.99
CA LEU A 47 -17.44 2.85 5.66
C LEU A 47 -17.08 1.80 6.71
N ALA A 48 -18.04 1.45 7.57
CA ALA A 48 -17.84 0.46 8.62
C ALA A 48 -17.42 -0.91 8.05
N HIS A 49 -17.99 -1.31 6.90
CA HIS A 49 -17.62 -2.57 6.24
C HIS A 49 -16.13 -2.59 5.88
N VAL A 50 -15.63 -1.54 5.21
CA VAL A 50 -14.21 -1.42 4.85
C VAL A 50 -13.31 -1.40 6.09
N LEU A 51 -13.67 -0.65 7.12
CA LEU A 51 -12.89 -0.56 8.36
C LEU A 51 -12.83 -1.90 9.10
N MET A 52 -13.92 -2.67 9.12
CA MET A 52 -13.93 -4.00 9.73
C MET A 52 -13.01 -4.97 8.99
N GLU A 53 -12.92 -4.88 7.66
CA GLU A 53 -11.97 -5.69 6.90
C GLU A 53 -10.52 -5.36 7.24
N ILE A 54 -10.17 -4.07 7.31
CA ILE A 54 -8.82 -3.65 7.74
C ILE A 54 -8.52 -4.24 9.13
N ARG A 55 -9.48 -4.12 10.06
CA ARG A 55 -9.33 -4.61 11.43
C ARG A 55 -9.16 -6.12 11.51
N ARG A 56 -9.71 -6.90 10.57
CA ARG A 56 -9.53 -8.37 10.53
C ARG A 56 -8.05 -8.74 10.40
N TYR A 57 -7.30 -8.02 9.56
CA TYR A 57 -5.91 -8.35 9.26
C TYR A 57 -4.90 -7.75 10.25
N THR A 58 -5.29 -6.78 11.08
CA THR A 58 -4.41 -6.19 12.10
C THR A 58 -4.44 -6.90 13.45
N GLN A 59 -5.41 -7.79 13.68
CA GLN A 59 -5.59 -8.45 14.99
C GLN A 59 -4.60 -9.59 15.26
N THR A 60 -4.08 -10.23 14.21
CA THR A 60 -3.18 -11.38 14.37
C THR A 60 -1.74 -10.93 14.17
N PRO A 61 -0.89 -10.96 15.23
CA PRO A 61 0.51 -10.58 15.09
C PRO A 61 1.31 -11.66 14.37
N TYR A 62 2.41 -11.27 13.74
CA TYR A 62 3.40 -12.19 13.23
C TYR A 62 4.20 -12.80 14.38
N MET A 63 4.39 -14.12 14.36
CA MET A 63 5.25 -14.84 15.30
C MET A 63 6.70 -14.84 14.80
N ILE A 64 7.27 -13.66 14.59
CA ILE A 64 8.64 -13.45 14.13
C ILE A 64 9.42 -12.76 15.26
N GLU A 65 10.56 -13.33 15.64
CA GLU A 65 11.43 -12.73 16.64
C GLU A 65 12.06 -11.44 16.11
N LEU A 66 11.96 -10.36 16.90
CA LEU A 66 12.59 -9.09 16.57
C LEU A 66 14.10 -9.19 16.78
N ARG A 67 14.86 -8.92 15.71
CA ARG A 67 16.33 -8.80 15.75
C ARG A 67 16.69 -7.33 15.55
N GLN A 68 17.22 -6.69 16.60
CA GLN A 68 17.50 -5.25 16.55
C GLN A 68 18.49 -4.88 15.44
N GLU A 69 19.52 -5.69 15.21
CA GLU A 69 20.50 -5.47 14.14
C GLU A 69 19.85 -5.38 12.74
N VAL A 70 18.81 -6.19 12.49
CA VAL A 70 18.07 -6.18 11.22
C VAL A 70 17.19 -4.94 11.14
N VAL A 71 16.54 -4.56 12.23
CA VAL A 71 15.71 -3.36 12.31
C VAL A 71 16.55 -2.12 12.04
N ASP A 72 17.69 -2.00 12.71
CA ASP A 72 18.62 -0.87 12.55
C ASP A 72 19.15 -0.81 11.11
N TYR A 73 19.49 -1.96 10.52
CA TYR A 73 19.90 -2.05 9.13
C TYR A 73 18.82 -1.55 8.15
N LEU A 74 17.56 -1.94 8.37
CA LEU A 74 16.43 -1.61 7.49
C LEU A 74 15.93 -0.17 7.65
N LEU A 75 16.06 0.40 8.86
CA LEU A 75 15.57 1.73 9.19
C LEU A 75 16.63 2.83 9.08
N ASP A 76 17.87 2.50 8.71
CA ASP A 76 18.96 3.46 8.52
C ASP A 76 18.66 4.43 7.35
N PRO A 77 18.36 5.70 7.63
CA PRO A 77 17.98 6.66 6.59
C PRO A 77 19.16 7.07 5.72
N THR A 78 20.40 6.85 6.16
CA THR A 78 21.60 7.24 5.40
C THR A 78 21.79 6.40 4.13
N ARG A 79 21.06 5.28 4.02
CA ARG A 79 21.10 4.36 2.89
C ARG A 79 19.99 4.62 1.87
N LEU A 80 19.08 5.54 2.16
CA LEU A 80 18.01 5.91 1.25
C LEU A 80 18.58 6.76 0.12
N LEU A 81 18.46 6.26 -1.10
CA LEU A 81 18.64 7.05 -2.31
C LEU A 81 17.31 7.70 -2.65
N ASN A 82 17.34 8.97 -3.03
CA ASN A 82 16.17 9.60 -3.64
C ASN A 82 15.99 9.13 -5.09
N ASP A 83 14.86 9.50 -5.70
CA ASP A 83 14.50 9.06 -7.05
C ASP A 83 15.57 9.43 -8.09
N ASP A 84 16.11 10.65 -8.02
CA ASP A 84 17.14 11.13 -8.94
C ASP A 84 18.45 10.34 -8.78
N GLN A 85 18.91 10.12 -7.54
CA GLN A 85 20.11 9.35 -7.24
C GLN A 85 19.97 7.89 -7.70
N THR A 86 18.80 7.30 -7.49
CA THR A 86 18.52 5.91 -7.90
C THR A 86 18.51 5.79 -9.42
N TYR A 87 17.94 6.78 -10.11
CA TYR A 87 17.91 6.84 -11.56
C TYR A 87 19.31 7.05 -12.16
N GLU A 88 20.13 7.96 -11.64
CA GLU A 88 21.50 8.15 -12.08
C GLU A 88 22.39 6.92 -11.83
N ALA A 89 22.22 6.25 -10.68
CA ALA A 89 22.88 4.98 -10.40
C ALA A 89 22.47 3.91 -11.42
N SER A 90 21.18 3.82 -11.76
CA SER A 90 20.68 2.91 -12.80
C SER A 90 21.33 3.18 -14.16
N LEU A 91 21.47 4.45 -14.57
CA LEU A 91 22.10 4.82 -15.84
C LEU A 91 23.60 4.50 -15.87
N THR A 92 24.27 4.57 -14.72
CA THR A 92 25.69 4.22 -14.59
C THR A 92 25.90 2.71 -14.71
N ILE A 93 24.98 1.90 -14.16
CA ILE A 93 25.03 0.43 -14.22
C ILE A 93 24.64 -0.07 -15.61
N GLU A 94 23.53 0.43 -16.16
CA GLU A 94 23.03 0.10 -17.50
C GLU A 94 22.81 1.38 -18.31
N PRO A 95 23.83 1.83 -19.08
CA PRO A 95 23.70 3.00 -19.93
C PRO A 95 22.63 2.82 -21.01
N ARG A 96 21.94 3.91 -21.34
CA ARG A 96 20.92 3.90 -22.41
C ARG A 96 21.53 3.43 -23.71
N ARG A 97 20.91 2.42 -24.34
CA ARG A 97 21.32 1.95 -25.67
C ARG A 97 21.20 3.09 -26.66
N THR A 98 22.33 3.51 -27.20
CA THR A 98 22.32 4.37 -28.38
C THR A 98 22.00 3.50 -29.59
N PHE A 99 21.16 4.00 -30.50
CA PHE A 99 20.76 3.28 -31.73
C PHE A 99 21.93 2.88 -32.66
N ASN A 100 23.18 3.27 -32.34
CA ASN A 100 24.37 3.07 -33.18
C ASN A 100 25.35 2.00 -32.67
N THR A 101 24.98 1.19 -31.67
CA THR A 101 25.85 0.07 -31.26
C THR A 101 25.29 -1.24 -31.84
N PRO A 102 25.98 -1.90 -32.81
CA PRO A 102 25.50 -3.17 -33.34
C PRO A 102 25.48 -4.23 -32.22
N PRO A 103 24.58 -5.23 -32.31
CA PRO A 103 24.48 -6.28 -31.30
C PRO A 103 25.83 -7.00 -31.16
N GLN A 104 26.32 -7.07 -29.92
CA GLN A 104 27.50 -7.88 -29.60
C GLN A 104 27.13 -9.35 -29.80
N GLN A 105 27.91 -10.04 -30.65
CA GLN A 105 27.83 -11.48 -30.90
C GLN A 105 28.19 -12.28 -29.64
#